data_AF-A0A6A5TWV4-F1
#
_entry.id   AF-A0A6A5TWV4-F1
#
_cell.length_a   1.000
_cell.length_b   1.000
_cell.length_c   1.000
_cell.angle_alpha   90.00
_cell.angle_beta   90.00
_cell.angle_gamma   90.00
#
_symmetry.space_group_name_H-M   'P 1'
#
loop_
_entity.id
_entity.type
_entity.pdbx_description
1 polymer ?
#
loop_
_entity_poly.entity_id
_entity_poly.type
_entity_poly.pdbx_seq_one_letter_code
_entity_poly.pdbx_strand_id
1 'polypeptide(L)'
;MDMSCTTFPVLPRHVFFRNRRIVAGLSRYPTTRGESLVTLEQPSVHLFSLDRQEFLEVMSNVKHLAHALRDFYEVGRCALVTEGNGSISIVPLHGLEKSWKPVTSHEKEFQETFPGYISSKDGLAMDSGRLSQITATIRRETGLKEPLNHHFNGDHRDSNLFARIVRGEISQSRVWEDGEHVAFLTPFANTPGFTVLVPREHLTSDIFSIEDTNYAKLMDASYTLAGYLMKAFGVPRCGMIFEGFEIDYAHVKLIPIHSREVYKSWYENLFTIQNSLFHSSVGFFKRGVNYKYAIVPATTNAISSPMGLGSDSQPVPITLLGQKTYLVDSMQFALESSLRIQDGLDGVYYINTSFRGEDSDAMHLNQFDHVECELAGDFDQGISVAERDTIEASVGTTEHLTAFLELYQRHDQKLPRITLEEPLGLPEMDQTCWKYVVPDNKAHGRTITRAGEQKLIQHFGGAVWLTEMDHLSVPFYQAYLDSASHSKARCADLLFGNGEVLGLGERHVSSEEVRIALQQHEVPEESYKWYLDMRDQKEMRTTGWGTGIERFLAWVFRHDDIRDWW
;
A
#
# COMPACT_ATOMS: atom_id res chain seq x y z
N MET A 1 -0.23 23.21 -13.57
CA MET A 1 -1.67 23.51 -13.68
C MET A 1 -2.31 22.29 -14.29
N ASP A 2 -3.08 21.55 -13.48
CA ASP A 2 -3.71 20.31 -13.90
C ASP A 2 -4.92 20.64 -14.79
N MET A 3 -4.93 20.13 -16.03
CA MET A 3 -5.98 20.39 -17.03
C MET A 3 -7.17 19.43 -16.90
N SER A 4 -7.19 18.58 -15.87
CA SER A 4 -8.18 17.51 -15.67
C SER A 4 -9.39 17.90 -14.82
N CYS A 5 -9.38 19.07 -14.17
CA CYS A 5 -10.47 19.49 -13.29
C CYS A 5 -11.58 20.20 -14.11
N THR A 6 -12.78 19.63 -14.10
CA THR A 6 -13.98 20.20 -14.76
C THR A 6 -14.52 21.44 -14.02
N THR A 7 -14.07 21.69 -12.79
CA THR A 7 -14.55 22.74 -11.90
C THR A 7 -13.47 23.79 -11.63
N PHE A 8 -13.36 24.76 -12.54
CA PHE A 8 -12.48 25.92 -12.38
C PHE A 8 -13.01 26.91 -11.32
N PRO A 9 -12.13 27.64 -10.59
CA PRO A 9 -12.56 28.59 -9.58
C PRO A 9 -13.45 29.69 -10.16
N VAL A 10 -14.47 30.08 -9.41
CA VAL A 10 -15.37 31.20 -9.73
C VAL A 10 -14.53 32.47 -9.92
N LEU A 11 -14.64 33.10 -11.09
CA LEU A 11 -13.96 34.38 -11.32
C LEU A 11 -14.52 35.44 -10.36
N PRO A 12 -13.68 36.30 -9.74
CA PRO A 12 -14.14 37.30 -8.79
C PRO A 12 -15.28 38.18 -9.29
N ARG A 13 -15.30 38.49 -10.60
CA ARG A 13 -16.35 39.28 -11.26
C ARG A 13 -17.69 38.56 -11.47
N HIS A 14 -17.75 37.25 -11.28
CA HIS A 14 -18.97 36.42 -11.45
C HIS A 14 -19.52 35.90 -10.12
N VAL A 15 -18.90 36.29 -9.00
CA VAL A 15 -19.38 35.97 -7.65
C VAL A 15 -20.66 36.75 -7.38
N PHE A 16 -21.72 36.06 -7.00
CA PHE A 16 -23.00 36.68 -6.58
C PHE A 16 -23.39 36.34 -5.15
N PHE A 17 -22.69 35.39 -4.51
CA PHE A 17 -22.87 35.07 -3.10
C PHE A 17 -21.53 34.71 -2.47
N ARG A 18 -21.34 35.13 -1.21
CA ARG A 18 -20.16 34.77 -0.41
C ARG A 18 -20.53 34.85 1.07
N ASN A 19 -20.12 33.85 1.82
CA ASN A 19 -20.15 33.88 3.29
C ASN A 19 -18.83 33.29 3.83
N ARG A 20 -18.76 33.03 5.14
CA ARG A 20 -17.55 32.48 5.78
C ARG A 20 -17.14 31.08 5.31
N ARG A 21 -18.06 30.32 4.71
CA ARG A 21 -17.90 28.91 4.32
C ARG A 21 -17.71 28.74 2.82
N ILE A 22 -18.50 29.47 2.03
CA ILE A 22 -18.61 29.26 0.59
C ILE A 22 -18.61 30.57 -0.20
N VAL A 23 -18.19 30.45 -1.45
CA VAL A 23 -18.35 31.44 -2.53
C VAL A 23 -19.22 30.79 -3.60
N ALA A 24 -20.21 31.51 -4.13
CA ALA A 24 -20.96 31.07 -5.29
C ALA A 24 -20.90 32.09 -6.42
N GLY A 25 -20.75 31.59 -7.63
CA GLY A 25 -20.83 32.39 -8.84
C GLY A 25 -21.12 31.57 -10.08
N LEU A 26 -21.30 32.25 -11.21
CA LEU A 26 -21.65 31.59 -12.47
C LEU A 26 -20.50 30.71 -12.98
N SER A 27 -20.84 29.49 -13.41
CA SER A 27 -19.88 28.58 -14.04
C SER A 27 -19.32 29.22 -15.32
N ARG A 28 -18.01 29.03 -15.56
CA ARG A 28 -17.35 29.47 -16.80
C ARG A 28 -17.74 28.61 -18.00
N TYR A 29 -18.11 27.36 -17.75
CA TYR A 29 -18.45 26.36 -18.75
C TYR A 29 -19.81 25.75 -18.40
N PRO A 30 -20.89 26.54 -18.44
CA PRO A 30 -22.21 26.06 -18.05
C PRO A 30 -22.74 25.06 -19.08
N THR A 31 -23.25 23.94 -18.59
CA THR A 31 -24.06 22.96 -19.34
C THR A 31 -25.48 23.45 -19.58
N THR A 32 -26.02 24.25 -18.64
CA THR A 32 -27.32 24.93 -18.78
C THR A 32 -27.24 26.40 -18.40
N ARG A 33 -28.20 27.20 -18.88
CA ARG A 33 -28.28 28.61 -18.51
C ARG A 33 -28.43 28.73 -16.98
N GLY A 34 -27.51 29.45 -16.36
CA GLY A 34 -27.54 29.73 -14.92
C GLY A 34 -26.85 28.70 -14.04
N GLU A 35 -26.16 27.71 -14.63
CA GLU A 35 -25.31 26.81 -13.86
C GLU A 35 -24.32 27.62 -13.01
N SER A 36 -24.36 27.36 -11.72
CA SER A 36 -23.63 28.10 -10.71
C SER A 36 -22.74 27.17 -9.93
N LEU A 37 -21.49 27.57 -9.72
CA LEU A 37 -20.51 26.84 -8.95
C LEU A 37 -20.43 27.43 -7.54
N VAL A 38 -20.65 26.59 -6.54
CA VAL A 38 -20.38 26.85 -5.14
C VAL A 38 -19.01 26.27 -4.82
N THR A 39 -18.11 27.05 -4.22
CA THR A 39 -16.75 26.64 -3.85
C THR A 39 -16.53 26.89 -2.36
N LEU A 40 -15.88 25.96 -1.66
CA LEU A 40 -15.45 26.16 -0.27
C LEU A 40 -14.37 27.27 -0.21
N GLU A 41 -14.42 28.12 0.81
CA GLU A 41 -13.39 29.17 1.01
C GLU A 41 -12.03 28.60 1.43
N GLN A 42 -11.97 27.34 1.87
CA GLN A 42 -10.73 26.64 2.22
C GLN A 42 -10.31 25.69 1.09
N PRO A 43 -9.30 26.04 0.26
CA PRO A 43 -9.02 25.32 -1.00
C PRO A 43 -8.52 23.88 -0.81
N SER A 44 -7.91 23.57 0.34
CA SER A 44 -7.33 22.25 0.64
C SER A 44 -8.32 21.26 1.25
N VAL A 45 -9.58 21.65 1.45
CA VAL A 45 -10.60 20.83 2.11
C VAL A 45 -11.57 20.28 1.07
N HIS A 46 -11.95 19.02 1.21
CA HIS A 46 -12.94 18.36 0.36
C HIS A 46 -14.28 18.30 1.09
N LEU A 47 -15.39 18.24 0.35
CA LEU A 47 -16.73 18.42 0.91
C LEU A 47 -17.01 17.46 2.08
N PHE A 48 -16.67 16.18 1.92
CA PHE A 48 -16.91 15.15 2.94
C PHE A 48 -15.80 15.05 4.00
N SER A 49 -14.75 15.86 3.91
CA SER A 49 -13.74 15.98 4.97
C SER A 49 -14.02 17.14 5.93
N LEU A 50 -15.03 17.97 5.66
CA LEU A 50 -15.54 18.95 6.62
C LEU A 50 -16.05 18.24 7.87
N ASP A 51 -16.04 18.93 9.02
CA ASP A 51 -16.80 18.41 10.15
C ASP A 51 -18.29 18.36 9.81
N ARG A 52 -19.02 17.49 10.51
CA ARG A 52 -20.43 17.20 10.22
C ARG A 52 -21.30 18.46 10.27
N GLN A 53 -21.05 19.37 11.21
CA GLN A 53 -21.85 20.59 11.36
C GLN A 53 -21.56 21.57 10.22
N GLU A 54 -20.29 21.69 9.83
CA GLU A 54 -19.85 22.49 8.69
C GLU A 54 -20.42 21.98 7.37
N PHE A 55 -20.41 20.66 7.15
CA PHE A 55 -21.04 20.04 6.00
C PHE A 55 -22.54 20.41 5.91
N LEU A 56 -23.27 20.27 7.02
CA LEU A 56 -24.70 20.62 7.07
C LEU A 56 -24.95 22.12 6.83
N GLU A 57 -24.08 23.00 7.36
CA GLU A 57 -24.12 24.44 7.10
C GLU A 57 -23.89 24.74 5.60
N VAL A 58 -22.93 24.06 4.95
CA VAL A 58 -22.68 24.19 3.51
C VAL A 58 -23.91 23.75 2.71
N MET A 59 -24.47 22.56 3.00
CA MET A 59 -25.62 22.04 2.26
C MET A 59 -26.88 22.90 2.45
N SER A 60 -27.10 23.46 3.64
CA SER A 60 -28.18 24.43 3.88
C SER A 60 -28.02 25.69 3.00
N ASN A 61 -26.80 26.24 2.90
CA ASN A 61 -26.56 27.36 2.00
C ASN A 61 -26.76 26.99 0.52
N VAL A 62 -26.34 25.80 0.11
CA VAL A 62 -26.56 25.28 -1.24
C VAL A 62 -28.05 25.18 -1.57
N LYS A 63 -28.89 24.72 -0.63
CA LYS A 63 -30.36 24.71 -0.78
C LYS A 63 -30.92 26.12 -0.99
N HIS A 64 -30.51 27.10 -0.18
CA HIS A 64 -30.95 28.49 -0.33
C HIS A 64 -30.57 29.06 -1.71
N LEU A 65 -29.35 28.78 -2.17
CA LEU A 65 -28.88 29.19 -3.49
C LEU A 65 -29.66 28.52 -4.61
N ALA A 66 -29.98 27.23 -4.48
CA ALA A 66 -30.80 26.51 -5.45
C ALA A 66 -32.20 27.11 -5.57
N HIS A 67 -32.85 27.49 -4.46
CA HIS A 67 -34.13 28.21 -4.51
C HIS A 67 -34.02 29.56 -5.21
N ALA A 68 -33.01 30.36 -4.87
CA ALA A 68 -32.82 31.67 -5.50
C ALA A 68 -32.59 31.55 -7.01
N LEU A 69 -31.80 30.56 -7.44
CA LEU A 69 -31.56 30.27 -8.86
C LEU A 69 -32.82 29.76 -9.55
N ARG A 70 -33.57 28.87 -8.90
CA ARG A 70 -34.85 28.36 -9.41
C ARG A 70 -35.82 29.50 -9.71
N ASP A 71 -35.99 30.40 -8.74
CA ASP A 71 -36.93 31.52 -8.84
C ASP A 71 -36.46 32.56 -9.87
N PHE A 72 -35.15 32.85 -9.93
CA PHE A 72 -34.59 33.81 -10.89
C PHE A 72 -34.65 33.33 -12.35
N TYR A 73 -34.39 32.04 -12.58
CA TYR A 73 -34.42 31.46 -13.92
C TYR A 73 -35.80 30.91 -14.32
N GLU A 74 -36.80 31.03 -13.45
CA GLU A 74 -38.18 30.55 -13.65
C GLU A 74 -38.24 29.05 -14.02
N VAL A 75 -37.33 28.24 -13.45
CA VAL A 75 -37.31 26.78 -13.66
C VAL A 75 -38.09 26.05 -12.55
N GLY A 76 -38.54 24.83 -12.84
CA GLY A 76 -39.26 24.03 -11.83
C GLY A 76 -38.37 23.46 -10.74
N ARG A 77 -37.09 23.18 -11.05
CA ARG A 77 -36.14 22.50 -10.16
C ARG A 77 -34.68 22.79 -10.54
N CYS A 78 -33.79 22.51 -9.60
CA CYS A 78 -32.34 22.51 -9.81
C CYS A 78 -31.77 21.13 -9.52
N ALA A 79 -30.76 20.71 -10.28
CA ALA A 79 -29.92 19.57 -9.95
C ALA A 79 -28.69 20.02 -9.14
N LEU A 80 -28.07 19.06 -8.46
CA LEU A 80 -26.79 19.23 -7.79
C LEU A 80 -25.82 18.17 -8.29
N VAL A 81 -24.59 18.58 -8.59
CA VAL A 81 -23.49 17.66 -8.94
C VAL A 81 -22.22 18.09 -8.22
N THR A 82 -21.55 17.18 -7.52
CA THR A 82 -20.23 17.42 -6.93
C THR A 82 -19.39 16.16 -7.00
N GLU A 83 -18.09 16.30 -7.29
CA GLU A 83 -17.10 15.22 -7.24
C GLU A 83 -16.58 14.98 -5.79
N GLY A 84 -17.23 15.58 -4.78
CA GLY A 84 -16.80 15.54 -3.39
C GLY A 84 -15.57 16.39 -3.09
N ASN A 85 -15.05 17.11 -4.08
CA ASN A 85 -14.00 18.12 -3.90
C ASN A 85 -14.59 19.37 -3.22
N GLY A 86 -13.82 20.45 -3.15
CA GLY A 86 -14.29 21.72 -2.58
C GLY A 86 -15.31 22.47 -3.45
N SER A 87 -15.99 21.82 -4.40
CA SER A 87 -16.88 22.48 -5.35
C SER A 87 -18.19 21.71 -5.58
N ILE A 88 -19.28 22.44 -5.77
CA ILE A 88 -20.64 21.93 -5.97
C ILE A 88 -21.29 22.73 -7.10
N SER A 89 -21.72 22.05 -8.16
CA SER A 89 -22.51 22.67 -9.23
C SER A 89 -23.99 22.60 -8.90
N ILE A 90 -24.67 23.74 -9.00
CA ILE A 90 -26.13 23.85 -8.97
C ILE A 90 -26.59 24.16 -10.38
N VAL A 91 -27.43 23.29 -10.94
CA VAL A 91 -27.81 23.31 -12.36
C VAL A 91 -29.31 23.56 -12.48
N PRO A 92 -29.75 24.78 -12.86
CA PRO A 92 -31.14 25.04 -13.22
C PRO A 92 -31.59 24.12 -14.38
N LEU A 93 -32.68 23.38 -14.18
CA LEU A 93 -33.18 22.41 -15.15
C LEU A 93 -34.27 23.02 -16.02
N HIS A 94 -33.89 23.42 -17.24
CA HIS A 94 -34.78 24.06 -18.21
C HIS A 94 -35.57 23.02 -19.02
N GLY A 95 -36.77 23.39 -19.45
CA GLY A 95 -37.57 22.56 -20.37
C GLY A 95 -38.34 21.41 -19.74
N LEU A 96 -38.34 21.27 -18.41
CA LEU A 96 -39.17 20.29 -17.71
C LEU A 96 -40.63 20.75 -17.63
N GLU A 97 -41.55 19.81 -17.77
CA GLU A 97 -42.97 20.05 -17.54
C GLU A 97 -43.27 20.24 -16.04
N LYS A 98 -44.39 20.91 -15.73
CA LYS A 98 -44.83 21.10 -14.32
C LYS A 98 -45.20 19.77 -13.64
N SER A 99 -45.74 18.82 -14.39
CA SER A 99 -45.98 17.46 -13.92
C SER A 99 -44.73 16.62 -14.12
N TRP A 100 -44.30 15.92 -13.07
CA TRP A 100 -43.18 14.99 -13.18
C TRP A 100 -43.46 13.88 -14.20
N LYS A 101 -42.47 13.59 -15.04
CA LYS A 101 -42.44 12.45 -15.95
C LYS A 101 -41.03 11.87 -15.93
N PRO A 102 -40.89 10.54 -16.04
CA PRO A 102 -39.57 9.91 -16.08
C PRO A 102 -38.80 10.37 -17.32
N VAL A 103 -37.55 10.78 -17.13
CA VAL A 103 -36.61 11.08 -18.21
C VAL A 103 -35.47 10.08 -18.14
N THR A 104 -35.36 9.21 -19.14
CA THR A 104 -34.38 8.12 -19.20
C THR A 104 -33.40 8.31 -20.36
N SER A 105 -32.14 7.92 -20.17
CA SER A 105 -31.13 7.88 -21.23
C SER A 105 -30.99 6.47 -21.81
N HIS A 106 -30.83 6.35 -23.13
CA HIS A 106 -30.48 5.08 -23.78
C HIS A 106 -28.97 4.81 -23.78
N GLU A 107 -28.15 5.85 -23.57
CA GLU A 107 -26.70 5.71 -23.48
C GLU A 107 -26.33 5.06 -22.15
N LYS A 108 -25.59 3.96 -22.24
CA LYS A 108 -25.00 3.28 -21.09
C LYS A 108 -23.53 3.65 -20.98
N GLU A 109 -23.05 3.79 -19.75
CA GLU A 109 -21.65 4.11 -19.46
C GLU A 109 -21.14 3.23 -18.32
N PHE A 110 -19.90 2.77 -18.39
CA PHE A 110 -19.23 2.14 -17.27
C PHE A 110 -17.76 2.55 -17.22
N GLN A 111 -17.30 2.97 -16.04
CA GLN A 111 -15.94 3.39 -15.78
C GLN A 111 -15.44 2.75 -14.49
N GLU A 112 -14.39 1.93 -14.62
CA GLU A 112 -13.72 1.31 -13.47
C GLU A 112 -12.97 2.37 -12.64
N THR A 113 -12.39 3.36 -13.31
CA THR A 113 -11.64 4.47 -12.71
C THR A 113 -12.24 5.80 -13.08
N PHE A 114 -12.11 6.80 -12.21
CA PHE A 114 -12.68 8.14 -12.39
C PHE A 114 -12.17 8.80 -13.69
N PRO A 115 -13.05 9.10 -14.67
CA PRO A 115 -12.66 9.63 -15.98
C PRO A 115 -12.47 11.16 -15.99
N GLY A 116 -12.53 11.83 -14.84
CA GLY A 116 -12.52 13.29 -14.73
C GLY A 116 -13.91 13.93 -14.65
N TYR A 117 -14.98 13.14 -14.56
CA TYR A 117 -16.36 13.59 -14.32
C TYR A 117 -17.18 12.47 -13.68
N ILE A 118 -18.31 12.84 -13.05
CA ILE A 118 -19.33 11.90 -12.60
C ILE A 118 -20.59 12.01 -13.46
N SER A 119 -21.29 10.90 -13.66
CA SER A 119 -22.55 10.87 -14.38
C SER A 119 -23.58 10.00 -13.64
N SER A 120 -24.85 10.30 -13.84
CA SER A 120 -25.98 9.54 -13.32
C SER A 120 -26.49 8.47 -14.30
N LYS A 121 -25.83 8.34 -15.47
CA LYS A 121 -26.19 7.37 -16.51
C LYS A 121 -26.07 5.95 -15.98
N ASP A 122 -27.00 5.09 -16.38
CA ASP A 122 -26.91 3.66 -16.12
C ASP A 122 -25.68 3.03 -16.81
N GLY A 123 -25.10 2.04 -16.14
CA GLY A 123 -24.19 1.07 -16.75
C GLY A 123 -24.92 -0.15 -17.30
N LEU A 124 -24.12 -1.13 -17.76
CA LEU A 124 -24.62 -2.47 -18.03
C LEU A 124 -25.01 -3.15 -16.70
N ALA A 125 -25.91 -4.13 -16.78
CA ALA A 125 -26.26 -4.95 -15.62
C ALA A 125 -24.99 -5.62 -15.07
N MET A 126 -24.70 -5.37 -13.80
CA MET A 126 -23.52 -5.92 -13.13
C MET A 126 -23.68 -7.41 -12.90
N ASP A 127 -22.59 -8.16 -13.04
CA ASP A 127 -22.54 -9.56 -12.63
C ASP A 127 -22.93 -9.73 -11.15
N SER A 128 -23.72 -10.76 -10.88
CA SER A 128 -24.26 -11.02 -9.53
C SER A 128 -23.18 -11.32 -8.48
N GLY A 129 -22.09 -11.99 -8.88
CA GLY A 129 -20.95 -12.26 -8.00
C GLY A 129 -20.20 -10.97 -7.67
N ARG A 130 -19.94 -10.14 -8.68
CA ARG A 130 -19.34 -8.82 -8.50
C ARG A 130 -20.19 -7.90 -7.61
N LEU A 131 -21.50 -7.83 -7.85
CA LEU A 131 -22.41 -7.04 -7.03
C LEU A 131 -22.42 -7.51 -5.57
N SER A 132 -22.38 -8.83 -5.35
CA SER A 132 -22.31 -9.42 -4.01
C SER A 132 -20.99 -9.09 -3.31
N GLN A 133 -19.87 -9.12 -4.02
CA GLN A 133 -18.55 -8.74 -3.49
C GLN A 133 -18.52 -7.26 -3.06
N ILE A 134 -18.97 -6.35 -3.92
CA ILE A 134 -19.05 -4.91 -3.61
C ILE A 134 -19.97 -4.68 -2.41
N THR A 135 -21.12 -5.37 -2.36
CA THR A 135 -22.05 -5.31 -1.22
C THR A 135 -21.35 -5.73 0.08
N ALA A 136 -20.62 -6.85 0.06
CA ALA A 136 -19.90 -7.35 1.23
C ALA A 136 -18.79 -6.39 1.69
N THR A 137 -18.07 -5.78 0.75
CA THR A 137 -17.04 -4.77 1.05
C THR A 137 -17.64 -3.59 1.80
N ILE A 138 -18.75 -3.01 1.30
CA ILE A 138 -19.38 -1.86 1.97
C ILE A 138 -20.01 -2.28 3.31
N ARG A 139 -20.66 -3.44 3.39
CA ARG A 139 -21.26 -3.95 4.63
C ARG A 139 -20.23 -4.15 5.76
N ARG A 140 -18.98 -4.49 5.42
CA ARG A 140 -17.90 -4.61 6.40
C ARG A 140 -17.62 -3.28 7.11
N GLU A 141 -17.63 -2.19 6.36
CA GLU A 141 -17.41 -0.84 6.89
C GLU A 141 -18.64 -0.28 7.60
N THR A 142 -19.85 -0.54 7.07
CA THR A 142 -21.09 -0.02 7.66
C THR A 142 -21.55 -0.78 8.89
N GLY A 143 -21.08 -2.02 9.06
CA GLY A 143 -21.50 -2.89 10.15
C GLY A 143 -22.97 -3.32 10.07
N LEU A 144 -23.60 -3.22 8.90
CA LEU A 144 -25.00 -3.61 8.70
C LEU A 144 -25.20 -5.11 9.01
N LYS A 145 -26.15 -5.42 9.90
CA LYS A 145 -26.47 -6.78 10.33
C LYS A 145 -27.87 -7.19 9.87
N GLU A 146 -28.07 -8.49 9.75
CA GLU A 146 -29.40 -9.09 9.53
C GLU A 146 -30.14 -9.29 10.86
N PRO A 147 -31.49 -9.25 10.89
CA PRO A 147 -32.38 -8.97 9.75
C PRO A 147 -32.44 -7.49 9.38
N LEU A 148 -32.58 -7.19 8.08
CA LEU A 148 -32.79 -5.81 7.60
C LEU A 148 -34.09 -5.20 8.12
N ASN A 149 -34.07 -3.90 8.40
CA ASN A 149 -35.28 -3.15 8.76
C ASN A 149 -36.09 -2.76 7.52
N HIS A 150 -37.22 -3.44 7.31
CA HIS A 150 -38.16 -3.19 6.21
C HIS A 150 -39.27 -2.18 6.53
N HIS A 151 -39.16 -1.43 7.63
CA HIS A 151 -40.13 -0.40 7.99
C HIS A 151 -40.14 0.74 6.97
N PHE A 152 -41.35 1.13 6.54
CA PHE A 152 -41.62 2.24 5.63
C PHE A 152 -42.58 3.21 6.34
N ASN A 153 -42.21 4.49 6.35
CA ASN A 153 -42.91 5.55 7.08
C ASN A 153 -44.08 6.15 6.26
N GLY A 154 -44.15 5.87 4.95
CA GLY A 154 -45.21 6.36 4.06
C GLY A 154 -46.41 5.42 3.93
N ASP A 155 -47.26 5.66 2.91
CA ASP A 155 -48.41 4.79 2.60
C ASP A 155 -47.93 3.40 2.14
N HIS A 156 -48.31 2.35 2.88
CA HIS A 156 -48.00 0.95 2.56
C HIS A 156 -48.47 0.50 1.17
N ARG A 157 -49.42 1.22 0.53
CA ARG A 157 -49.91 0.95 -0.83
C ARG A 157 -49.07 1.62 -1.92
N ASP A 158 -48.06 2.39 -1.55
CA ASP A 158 -47.18 3.06 -2.50
C ASP A 158 -46.42 2.05 -3.36
N SER A 159 -46.73 2.05 -4.66
CA SER A 159 -46.17 1.14 -5.65
C SER A 159 -44.85 1.65 -6.27
N ASN A 160 -44.34 2.81 -5.84
CA ASN A 160 -43.06 3.35 -6.29
C ASN A 160 -41.92 2.34 -6.06
N LEU A 161 -40.98 2.27 -7.01
CA LEU A 161 -39.86 1.32 -6.99
C LEU A 161 -39.07 1.39 -5.67
N PHE A 162 -38.74 2.58 -5.19
CA PHE A 162 -37.95 2.73 -3.96
C PHE A 162 -38.75 2.40 -2.70
N ALA A 163 -40.04 2.72 -2.67
CA ALA A 163 -40.93 2.32 -1.57
C ALA A 163 -40.98 0.78 -1.42
N ARG A 164 -41.05 0.06 -2.55
CA ARG A 164 -41.02 -1.41 -2.59
C ARG A 164 -39.65 -1.98 -2.18
N ILE A 165 -38.54 -1.34 -2.55
CA ILE A 165 -37.19 -1.70 -2.09
C ILE A 165 -37.05 -1.53 -0.58
N VAL A 166 -37.51 -0.39 -0.02
CA VAL A 166 -37.47 -0.14 1.43
C VAL A 166 -38.22 -1.24 2.18
N ARG A 167 -39.41 -1.61 1.71
CA ARG A 167 -40.25 -2.68 2.28
C ARG A 167 -39.78 -4.11 2.03
N GLY A 168 -38.71 -4.31 1.25
CA GLY A 168 -38.17 -5.65 0.98
C GLY A 168 -39.00 -6.48 0.00
N GLU A 169 -39.88 -5.86 -0.79
CA GLU A 169 -40.73 -6.55 -1.76
C GLU A 169 -39.99 -6.91 -3.06
N ILE A 170 -38.80 -6.36 -3.26
CA ILE A 170 -37.95 -6.58 -4.43
C ILE A 170 -36.54 -6.92 -3.94
N SER A 171 -35.85 -7.79 -4.68
CA SER A 171 -34.44 -8.10 -4.45
C SER A 171 -33.60 -6.82 -4.44
N GLN A 172 -32.70 -6.70 -3.46
CA GLN A 172 -31.92 -5.49 -3.22
C GLN A 172 -30.53 -5.83 -2.70
N SER A 173 -29.57 -4.97 -3.01
CA SER A 173 -28.22 -4.99 -2.44
C SER A 173 -28.10 -3.90 -1.40
N ARG A 174 -28.80 -4.05 -0.26
CA ARG A 174 -28.78 -3.06 0.84
C ARG A 174 -27.41 -3.05 1.50
N VAL A 175 -26.84 -1.87 1.70
CA VAL A 175 -25.48 -1.68 2.26
C VAL A 175 -25.46 -0.88 3.54
N TRP A 176 -26.46 -0.04 3.79
CA TRP A 176 -26.57 0.75 5.02
C TRP A 176 -28.03 1.13 5.29
N GLU A 177 -28.38 1.36 6.56
CA GLU A 177 -29.68 1.89 6.96
C GLU A 177 -29.61 2.59 8.31
N ASP A 178 -30.55 3.49 8.55
CA ASP A 178 -30.86 4.04 9.87
C ASP A 178 -32.39 4.03 10.10
N GLY A 179 -32.86 4.75 11.12
CA GLY A 179 -34.28 4.85 11.45
C GLY A 179 -35.14 5.58 10.41
N GLU A 180 -34.55 6.36 9.51
CA GLU A 180 -35.24 7.23 8.56
C GLU A 180 -34.81 7.04 7.10
N HIS A 181 -33.74 6.29 6.84
CA HIS A 181 -33.15 6.12 5.52
C HIS A 181 -32.66 4.70 5.26
N VAL A 182 -32.52 4.39 3.98
CA VAL A 182 -32.00 3.12 3.46
C VAL A 182 -31.07 3.41 2.29
N ALA A 183 -29.95 2.70 2.21
CA ALA A 183 -29.03 2.77 1.09
C ALA A 183 -28.77 1.40 0.47
N PHE A 184 -28.75 1.36 -0.86
CA PHE A 184 -28.57 0.14 -1.64
C PHE A 184 -27.79 0.41 -2.93
N LEU A 185 -27.12 -0.63 -3.42
CA LEU A 185 -26.45 -0.57 -4.73
C LEU A 185 -27.46 -0.73 -5.85
N THR A 186 -27.29 0.04 -6.92
CA THR A 186 -27.98 -0.20 -8.19
C THR A 186 -27.28 -1.33 -8.95
N PRO A 187 -28.01 -2.30 -9.54
CA PRO A 187 -27.42 -3.31 -10.41
C PRO A 187 -26.94 -2.71 -11.75
N PHE A 188 -27.29 -1.47 -12.06
CA PHE A 188 -26.88 -0.74 -13.28
C PHE A 188 -25.87 0.36 -12.95
N ALA A 189 -25.00 0.13 -11.97
CA ALA A 189 -23.97 1.09 -11.60
C ALA A 189 -23.00 1.34 -12.78
N ASN A 190 -22.72 2.61 -13.06
CA ASN A 190 -21.69 3.00 -14.03
C ASN A 190 -20.27 3.05 -13.41
N THR A 191 -20.13 2.84 -12.10
CA THR A 191 -18.84 2.73 -11.43
C THR A 191 -18.96 1.89 -10.15
N PRO A 192 -17.90 1.21 -9.67
CA PRO A 192 -17.97 0.40 -8.47
C PRO A 192 -18.40 1.21 -7.23
N GLY A 193 -19.36 0.66 -6.47
CA GLY A 193 -19.85 1.28 -5.23
C GLY A 193 -20.86 2.42 -5.41
N PHE A 194 -21.36 2.67 -6.63
CA PHE A 194 -22.48 3.59 -6.86
C PHE A 194 -23.67 3.21 -5.98
N THR A 195 -23.98 4.07 -5.02
CA THR A 195 -24.98 3.79 -3.98
C THR A 195 -26.12 4.80 -4.04
N VAL A 196 -27.35 4.30 -3.96
CA VAL A 196 -28.56 5.13 -3.90
C VAL A 196 -29.04 5.15 -2.45
N LEU A 197 -29.13 6.36 -1.89
CA LEU A 197 -29.65 6.63 -0.54
C LEU A 197 -31.05 7.25 -0.64
N VAL A 198 -32.02 6.68 0.05
CA VAL A 198 -33.42 7.12 0.03
C VAL A 198 -33.97 7.25 1.47
N PRO A 199 -34.91 8.19 1.74
CA PRO A 199 -35.69 8.17 2.96
C PRO A 199 -36.63 6.95 3.01
N ARG A 200 -37.13 6.63 4.21
CA ARG A 200 -38.16 5.60 4.45
C ARG A 200 -39.57 6.12 4.19
N GLU A 201 -39.73 7.39 3.85
CA GLU A 201 -40.99 8.03 3.46
C GLU A 201 -40.88 8.52 2.01
N HIS A 202 -41.96 8.41 1.24
CA HIS A 202 -42.00 8.95 -0.12
C HIS A 202 -42.02 10.48 -0.09
N LEU A 203 -40.85 11.08 -0.26
CA LEU A 203 -40.67 12.51 -0.51
C LEU A 203 -40.44 12.78 -2.00
N THR A 204 -40.74 13.99 -2.48
CA THR A 204 -40.55 14.37 -3.89
C THR A 204 -39.11 14.19 -4.35
N SER A 205 -38.91 13.82 -5.62
CA SER A 205 -37.60 13.77 -6.26
C SER A 205 -36.88 15.12 -6.37
N ASP A 206 -37.59 16.24 -6.23
CA ASP A 206 -37.00 17.57 -6.11
C ASP A 206 -36.49 17.79 -4.67
N ILE A 207 -35.29 17.28 -4.39
CA ILE A 207 -34.67 17.30 -3.06
C ILE A 207 -34.57 18.73 -2.50
N PHE A 208 -34.38 19.75 -3.33
CA PHE A 208 -34.34 21.12 -2.83
C PHE A 208 -35.71 21.62 -2.36
N SER A 209 -36.82 21.01 -2.79
CA SER A 209 -38.17 21.42 -2.39
C SER A 209 -38.73 20.64 -1.18
N ILE A 210 -38.00 19.67 -0.62
CA ILE A 210 -38.44 18.97 0.61
C ILE A 210 -38.30 19.86 1.84
N GLU A 211 -39.00 19.53 2.93
CA GLU A 211 -38.93 20.28 4.19
C GLU A 211 -37.50 20.35 4.75
N ASP A 212 -37.14 21.45 5.42
CA ASP A 212 -35.78 21.68 5.94
C ASP A 212 -35.32 20.59 6.90
N THR A 213 -36.22 20.08 7.74
CA THR A 213 -35.91 18.98 8.67
C THR A 213 -35.55 17.70 7.92
N ASN A 214 -36.37 17.29 6.94
CA ASN A 214 -36.11 16.13 6.09
C ASN A 214 -34.85 16.30 5.24
N TYR A 215 -34.60 17.51 4.71
CA TYR A 215 -33.37 17.82 3.98
C TYR A 215 -32.14 17.67 4.85
N ALA A 216 -32.14 18.25 6.06
CA ALA A 216 -31.01 18.16 6.98
C ALA A 216 -30.69 16.71 7.36
N LYS A 217 -31.72 15.89 7.63
CA LYS A 217 -31.54 14.46 7.94
C LYS A 217 -31.01 13.67 6.74
N LEU A 218 -31.51 13.94 5.53
CA LEU A 218 -31.01 13.29 4.32
C LEU A 218 -29.55 13.66 4.05
N MET A 219 -29.15 14.91 4.31
CA MET A 219 -27.76 15.36 4.17
C MET A 219 -26.85 14.71 5.23
N ASP A 220 -27.32 14.59 6.47
CA ASP A 220 -26.59 13.92 7.55
C ASP A 220 -26.36 12.43 7.27
N ALA A 221 -27.38 11.75 6.74
CA ALA A 221 -27.27 10.38 6.25
C ALA A 221 -26.30 10.28 5.05
N SER A 222 -26.35 11.24 4.12
CA SER A 222 -25.43 11.30 2.98
C SER A 222 -23.97 11.45 3.42
N TYR A 223 -23.70 12.33 4.39
CA TYR A 223 -22.36 12.52 4.97
C TYR A 223 -21.84 11.22 5.61
N THR A 224 -22.69 10.58 6.40
CA THR A 224 -22.36 9.32 7.09
C THR A 224 -22.03 8.21 6.10
N LEU A 225 -22.88 8.03 5.08
CA LEU A 225 -22.71 6.99 4.09
C LEU A 225 -21.51 7.25 3.17
N ALA A 226 -21.28 8.49 2.74
CA ALA A 226 -20.09 8.85 1.97
C ALA A 226 -18.80 8.51 2.73
N GLY A 227 -18.76 8.73 4.06
CA GLY A 227 -17.64 8.31 4.90
C GLY A 227 -17.39 6.79 4.87
N TYR A 228 -18.44 5.97 4.93
CA TYR A 228 -18.31 4.52 4.80
C TYR A 228 -17.84 4.10 3.42
N LEU A 229 -18.37 4.73 2.36
CA LEU A 229 -17.96 4.43 0.99
C LEU A 229 -16.49 4.78 0.74
N MET A 230 -16.02 5.93 1.22
CA MET A 230 -14.60 6.31 1.12
C MET A 230 -13.68 5.30 1.80
N LYS A 231 -14.05 4.83 3.01
CA LYS A 231 -13.31 3.77 3.71
C LYS A 231 -13.33 2.44 2.97
N ALA A 232 -14.51 2.01 2.50
CA ALA A 232 -14.72 0.72 1.86
C ALA A 232 -13.88 0.53 0.60
N PHE A 233 -13.60 1.62 -0.12
CA PHE A 233 -12.83 1.59 -1.37
C PHE A 233 -11.45 2.25 -1.26
N GLY A 234 -11.06 2.75 -0.07
CA GLY A 234 -9.80 3.46 0.10
C GLY A 234 -9.67 4.72 -0.77
N VAL A 235 -10.78 5.39 -1.07
CA VAL A 235 -10.81 6.56 -1.96
C VAL A 235 -10.88 7.87 -1.15
N PRO A 236 -10.20 8.95 -1.59
CA PRO A 236 -10.13 10.20 -0.82
C PRO A 236 -11.40 11.05 -0.91
N ARG A 237 -12.30 10.75 -1.87
CA ARG A 237 -13.48 11.56 -2.19
C ARG A 237 -14.66 10.68 -2.57
N CYS A 238 -15.86 11.20 -2.32
CA CYS A 238 -17.12 10.63 -2.78
C CYS A 238 -17.91 11.74 -3.48
N GLY A 239 -18.33 11.51 -4.72
CA GLY A 239 -19.23 12.39 -5.45
C GLY A 239 -20.69 12.23 -5.00
N MET A 240 -21.50 13.25 -5.29
CA MET A 240 -22.91 13.31 -4.94
C MET A 240 -23.72 13.96 -6.08
N ILE A 241 -24.86 13.36 -6.43
CA ILE A 241 -25.78 13.86 -7.46
C ILE A 241 -27.22 13.91 -6.93
N PHE A 242 -27.90 15.05 -7.13
CA PHE A 242 -29.36 15.20 -7.08
C PHE A 242 -29.88 15.50 -8.48
N GLU A 243 -30.77 14.67 -9.00
CA GLU A 243 -31.41 14.92 -10.31
C GLU A 243 -32.93 14.72 -10.28
N GLY A 244 -33.39 13.58 -9.73
CA GLY A 244 -34.81 13.25 -9.67
C GLY A 244 -35.48 12.99 -11.02
N PHE A 245 -34.75 12.54 -12.06
CA PHE A 245 -35.30 12.37 -13.41
C PHE A 245 -36.05 11.06 -13.64
N GLU A 246 -35.53 9.92 -13.17
CA GLU A 246 -36.05 8.61 -13.55
C GLU A 246 -37.14 8.09 -12.61
N ILE A 247 -37.04 8.45 -11.33
CA ILE A 247 -37.93 8.00 -10.27
C ILE A 247 -38.36 9.21 -9.45
N ASP A 248 -39.67 9.43 -9.34
CA ASP A 248 -40.22 10.46 -8.45
C ASP A 248 -40.17 9.97 -7.01
N TYR A 249 -39.03 10.12 -6.37
CA TYR A 249 -38.77 9.79 -4.97
C TYR A 249 -37.47 10.49 -4.58
N ALA A 250 -37.36 11.11 -3.41
CA ALA A 250 -36.10 11.76 -2.99
C ALA A 250 -34.96 10.74 -2.92
N HIS A 251 -33.88 10.92 -3.68
CA HIS A 251 -32.75 10.00 -3.66
C HIS A 251 -31.42 10.68 -3.94
N VAL A 252 -30.42 10.37 -3.11
CA VAL A 252 -29.06 10.84 -3.26
C VAL A 252 -28.23 9.74 -3.90
N LYS A 253 -27.60 10.04 -5.03
CA LYS A 253 -26.63 9.15 -5.68
C LYS A 253 -25.25 9.48 -5.12
N LEU A 254 -24.63 8.56 -4.40
CA LEU A 254 -23.27 8.68 -3.86
C LEU A 254 -22.31 7.80 -4.66
N ILE A 255 -21.19 8.39 -5.08
CA ILE A 255 -20.29 7.81 -6.08
C ILE A 255 -18.85 7.86 -5.56
N PRO A 256 -18.24 6.75 -5.10
CA PRO A 256 -16.83 6.74 -4.71
C PRO A 256 -15.93 7.16 -5.89
N ILE A 257 -14.98 8.08 -5.67
CA ILE A 257 -14.11 8.61 -6.73
C ILE A 257 -12.84 7.76 -6.84
N HIS A 258 -12.86 6.76 -7.73
CA HIS A 258 -11.74 5.85 -8.02
C HIS A 258 -10.64 6.53 -8.86
N SER A 259 -10.02 7.59 -8.33
CA SER A 259 -8.98 8.38 -9.03
C SER A 259 -7.61 7.71 -9.02
N ARG A 260 -6.84 7.86 -10.11
CA ARG A 260 -5.42 7.45 -10.17
C ARG A 260 -4.46 8.35 -9.36
N GLU A 261 -4.93 9.43 -8.72
CA GLU A 261 -4.10 10.39 -7.97
C GLU A 261 -3.34 9.73 -6.80
N VAL A 262 -3.90 8.67 -6.22
CA VAL A 262 -3.23 7.85 -5.20
C VAL A 262 -1.94 7.23 -5.77
N TYR A 263 -1.95 6.76 -7.03
CA TYR A 263 -0.75 6.18 -7.65
C TYR A 263 0.32 7.22 -7.94
N LYS A 264 -0.05 8.44 -8.37
CA LYS A 264 0.95 9.49 -8.66
C LYS A 264 1.69 9.91 -7.39
N SER A 265 0.95 10.19 -6.31
CA SER A 265 1.55 10.55 -5.02
C SER A 265 2.35 9.39 -4.41
N TRP A 266 1.89 8.15 -4.58
CA TRP A 266 2.64 6.94 -4.22
C TRP A 266 4.01 6.89 -4.93
N TYR A 267 4.05 6.97 -6.26
CA TYR A 267 5.30 6.89 -7.00
C TYR A 267 6.23 8.10 -6.76
N GLU A 268 5.67 9.30 -6.57
CA GLU A 268 6.46 10.50 -6.21
C GLU A 268 7.13 10.35 -4.83
N ASN A 269 6.39 9.81 -3.85
CA ASN A 269 6.91 9.52 -2.51
C ASN A 269 7.93 8.37 -2.55
N LEU A 270 7.65 7.31 -3.30
CA LEU A 270 8.57 6.19 -3.51
C LEU A 270 9.92 6.67 -4.05
N PHE A 271 9.90 7.45 -5.13
CA PHE A 271 11.12 8.01 -5.70
C PHE A 271 11.89 8.89 -4.71
N THR A 272 11.18 9.73 -3.95
CA THR A 272 11.79 10.61 -2.93
C THR A 272 12.47 9.81 -1.82
N ILE A 273 11.84 8.73 -1.37
CA ILE A 273 12.37 7.86 -0.32
C ILE A 273 13.56 7.04 -0.86
N GLN A 274 13.47 6.47 -2.06
CA GLN A 274 14.59 5.77 -2.70
C GLN A 274 15.82 6.66 -2.87
N ASN A 275 15.63 7.90 -3.34
CA ASN A 275 16.70 8.88 -3.45
C ASN A 275 17.35 9.18 -2.08
N SER A 276 16.52 9.34 -1.04
CA SER A 276 16.99 9.60 0.31
C SER A 276 17.74 8.40 0.89
N LEU A 277 17.23 7.19 0.70
CA LEU A 277 17.87 5.94 1.10
C LEU A 277 19.25 5.80 0.45
N PHE A 278 19.32 5.92 -0.88
CA PHE A 278 20.58 5.82 -1.62
C PHE A 278 21.63 6.82 -1.11
N HIS A 279 21.27 8.10 -0.98
CA HIS A 279 22.21 9.13 -0.54
C HIS A 279 22.58 9.01 0.94
N SER A 280 21.69 8.48 1.79
CA SER A 280 21.96 8.22 3.20
C SER A 280 22.93 7.07 3.36
N SER A 281 22.70 5.93 2.71
CA SER A 281 23.64 4.79 2.73
C SER A 281 25.01 5.16 2.16
N VAL A 282 25.06 5.83 1.00
CA VAL A 282 26.34 6.33 0.44
C VAL A 282 27.02 7.32 1.39
N GLY A 283 26.24 8.18 2.05
CA GLY A 283 26.72 9.13 3.04
C GLY A 283 27.33 8.43 4.26
N PHE A 284 26.63 7.43 4.80
CA PHE A 284 27.06 6.60 5.91
C PHE A 284 28.38 5.90 5.61
N PHE A 285 28.46 5.15 4.51
CA PHE A 285 29.67 4.41 4.17
C PHE A 285 30.85 5.35 3.92
N LYS A 286 30.66 6.40 3.11
CA LYS A 286 31.76 7.30 2.71
C LYS A 286 32.24 8.20 3.85
N ARG A 287 31.34 8.81 4.61
CA ARG A 287 31.68 9.83 5.63
C ARG A 287 31.60 9.30 7.06
N GLY A 288 30.69 8.36 7.32
CA GLY A 288 30.47 7.80 8.65
C GLY A 288 31.47 6.69 9.02
N VAL A 289 31.86 5.85 8.07
CA VAL A 289 32.82 4.73 8.30
C VAL A 289 34.01 4.69 7.34
N ASN A 290 34.10 5.62 6.38
CA ASN A 290 35.22 5.75 5.41
C ASN A 290 35.43 4.53 4.48
N TYR A 291 34.39 3.73 4.25
CA TYR A 291 34.43 2.58 3.35
C TYR A 291 34.44 3.02 1.88
N LYS A 292 34.95 2.14 1.00
CA LYS A 292 35.12 2.44 -0.43
C LYS A 292 34.01 1.80 -1.25
N TYR A 293 33.54 2.56 -2.25
CA TYR A 293 32.56 2.06 -3.19
C TYR A 293 33.22 1.16 -4.23
N ALA A 294 32.71 -0.05 -4.41
CA ALA A 294 33.13 -0.97 -5.48
C ALA A 294 32.20 -0.84 -6.69
N ILE A 295 32.81 -0.78 -7.87
CA ILE A 295 32.08 -0.94 -9.14
C ILE A 295 32.15 -2.43 -9.48
N VAL A 296 30.99 -3.08 -9.52
CA VAL A 296 30.85 -4.51 -9.76
C VAL A 296 30.09 -4.77 -11.07
N PRO A 297 30.40 -5.85 -11.81
CA PRO A 297 29.68 -6.18 -13.04
C PRO A 297 28.23 -6.61 -12.77
N ALA A 298 27.39 -6.69 -13.80
CA ALA A 298 26.05 -7.28 -13.69
C ALA A 298 26.04 -8.80 -13.95
N THR A 299 27.18 -9.35 -14.38
CA THR A 299 27.36 -10.76 -14.72
C THR A 299 28.48 -11.36 -13.91
N THR A 300 28.36 -12.63 -13.55
CA THR A 300 29.37 -13.35 -12.77
C THR A 300 29.51 -14.80 -13.25
N ASN A 301 30.71 -15.35 -13.08
CA ASN A 301 30.96 -16.80 -13.15
C ASN A 301 31.10 -17.43 -11.76
N ALA A 302 30.99 -16.61 -10.72
CA ALA A 302 31.06 -16.98 -9.33
C ALA A 302 29.68 -16.72 -8.70
N ILE A 303 28.87 -17.78 -8.64
CA ILE A 303 27.56 -17.74 -7.97
C ILE A 303 27.83 -17.79 -6.47
N SER A 304 27.30 -16.81 -5.74
CA SER A 304 27.47 -16.73 -4.28
C SER A 304 26.67 -17.82 -3.55
N SER A 305 25.53 -18.18 -4.12
CA SER A 305 24.57 -19.13 -3.57
C SER A 305 24.37 -20.30 -4.55
N PRO A 306 25.38 -21.19 -4.72
CA PRO A 306 25.28 -22.32 -5.65
C PRO A 306 24.13 -23.26 -5.28
N MET A 307 23.66 -24.05 -6.24
CA MET A 307 22.74 -25.16 -5.98
C MET A 307 23.46 -26.25 -5.16
N GLY A 308 23.51 -26.06 -3.85
CA GLY A 308 24.01 -26.99 -2.83
C GLY A 308 23.12 -26.92 -1.59
N LEU A 309 23.44 -27.69 -0.56
CA LEU A 309 22.74 -27.60 0.71
C LEU A 309 22.89 -26.18 1.30
N GLY A 310 21.84 -25.64 1.94
CA GLY A 310 21.90 -24.32 2.58
C GLY A 310 21.73 -23.10 1.66
N SER A 311 21.41 -23.31 0.38
CA SER A 311 21.03 -22.25 -0.56
C SER A 311 19.73 -22.62 -1.28
N ASP A 312 18.73 -21.75 -1.22
CA ASP A 312 17.48 -21.84 -1.99
C ASP A 312 17.48 -20.95 -3.24
N SER A 313 18.52 -20.13 -3.42
CA SER A 313 18.68 -19.23 -4.55
C SER A 313 18.91 -20.00 -5.85
N GLN A 314 18.11 -19.66 -6.88
CA GLN A 314 18.32 -20.17 -8.23
C GLN A 314 19.13 -19.16 -9.05
N PRO A 315 20.39 -19.45 -9.44
CA PRO A 315 21.16 -18.53 -10.28
C PRO A 315 20.54 -18.43 -11.67
N VAL A 316 20.60 -17.24 -12.28
CA VAL A 316 19.99 -16.99 -13.61
C VAL A 316 21.05 -17.16 -14.71
N PRO A 317 21.06 -18.27 -15.46
CA PRO A 317 22.02 -18.48 -16.54
C PRO A 317 21.69 -17.62 -17.75
N ILE A 318 22.72 -17.01 -18.34
CA ILE A 318 22.61 -16.24 -19.57
C ILE A 318 23.70 -16.62 -20.57
N THR A 319 23.51 -16.26 -21.84
CA THR A 319 24.55 -16.34 -22.86
C THR A 319 24.82 -14.95 -23.41
N LEU A 320 25.96 -14.38 -23.05
CA LEU A 320 26.37 -13.05 -23.51
C LEU A 320 27.40 -13.22 -24.64
N LEU A 321 27.01 -12.86 -25.87
CA LEU A 321 27.87 -12.96 -27.07
C LEU A 321 28.47 -14.37 -27.29
N GLY A 322 27.69 -15.42 -26.99
CA GLY A 322 28.11 -16.82 -27.12
C GLY A 322 28.88 -17.37 -25.92
N GLN A 323 29.19 -16.55 -24.91
CA GLN A 323 29.79 -17.00 -23.65
C GLN A 323 28.69 -17.26 -22.61
N LYS A 324 28.70 -18.46 -22.03
CA LYS A 324 27.81 -18.79 -20.91
C LYS A 324 28.32 -18.10 -19.65
N THR A 325 27.43 -17.42 -18.94
CA THR A 325 27.69 -16.75 -17.67
C THR A 325 26.38 -16.66 -16.88
N TYR A 326 26.38 -16.01 -15.72
CA TYR A 326 25.19 -15.82 -14.90
C TYR A 326 24.94 -14.35 -14.66
N LEU A 327 23.67 -13.97 -14.46
CA LEU A 327 23.37 -12.71 -13.78
C LEU A 327 23.76 -12.85 -12.31
N VAL A 328 24.17 -11.74 -11.73
CA VAL A 328 24.62 -11.68 -10.35
C VAL A 328 23.48 -11.93 -9.35
N ASP A 329 23.70 -12.86 -8.42
CA ASP A 329 22.84 -13.09 -7.25
C ASP A 329 23.30 -12.27 -6.02
N SER A 330 24.62 -12.09 -5.86
CA SER A 330 25.28 -11.18 -4.92
C SER A 330 26.73 -10.91 -5.39
N MET A 331 27.32 -9.77 -5.03
CA MET A 331 28.73 -9.47 -5.28
C MET A 331 29.60 -9.50 -4.02
N GLN A 332 29.14 -10.17 -2.97
CA GLN A 332 29.92 -10.42 -1.76
C GLN A 332 31.37 -10.84 -2.07
N PHE A 333 31.56 -11.80 -2.97
CA PHE A 333 32.91 -12.27 -3.33
C PHE A 333 33.79 -11.21 -3.99
N ALA A 334 33.20 -10.29 -4.76
CA ALA A 334 33.94 -9.17 -5.34
C ALA A 334 34.37 -8.17 -4.26
N LEU A 335 33.54 -7.98 -3.23
CA LEU A 335 33.87 -7.16 -2.05
C LEU A 335 34.99 -7.79 -1.23
N GLU A 336 34.91 -9.09 -0.94
CA GLU A 336 35.98 -9.86 -0.27
C GLU A 336 37.30 -9.75 -1.05
N SER A 337 37.25 -9.91 -2.38
CA SER A 337 38.42 -9.78 -3.26
C SER A 337 39.02 -8.38 -3.19
N SER A 338 38.18 -7.34 -3.16
CA SER A 338 38.62 -5.94 -3.12
C SER A 338 39.39 -5.61 -1.83
N LEU A 339 38.92 -6.12 -0.68
CA LEU A 339 39.62 -5.98 0.60
C LEU A 339 40.99 -6.68 0.62
N ARG A 340 41.11 -7.81 -0.08
CA ARG A 340 42.38 -8.54 -0.17
C ARG A 340 43.36 -7.86 -1.11
N ILE A 341 42.91 -7.34 -2.24
CA ILE A 341 43.74 -6.69 -3.27
C ILE A 341 44.26 -5.33 -2.81
N GLN A 342 43.41 -4.51 -2.20
CA GLN A 342 43.77 -3.15 -1.79
C GLN A 342 44.08 -3.11 -0.29
N ASP A 343 45.35 -2.90 0.05
CA ASP A 343 45.77 -2.74 1.44
C ASP A 343 45.20 -1.46 2.07
N GLY A 344 44.93 -1.54 3.38
CA GLY A 344 44.50 -0.40 4.20
C GLY A 344 43.03 -0.03 4.05
N LEU A 345 42.19 -0.91 3.50
CA LEU A 345 40.73 -0.72 3.49
C LEU A 345 40.10 -1.30 4.76
N ASP A 346 39.31 -0.48 5.45
CA ASP A 346 38.50 -0.92 6.59
C ASP A 346 37.19 -1.59 6.12
N GLY A 347 36.72 -1.28 4.90
CA GLY A 347 35.50 -1.84 4.34
C GLY A 347 35.22 -1.38 2.90
N VAL A 348 34.42 -2.17 2.19
CA VAL A 348 34.02 -1.95 0.80
C VAL A 348 32.53 -2.26 0.66
N TYR A 349 31.81 -1.45 -0.10
CA TYR A 349 30.37 -1.61 -0.30
C TYR A 349 29.97 -1.35 -1.76
N TYR A 350 28.79 -1.82 -2.15
CA TYR A 350 28.13 -1.40 -3.38
C TYR A 350 26.62 -1.29 -3.19
N ILE A 351 25.96 -0.58 -4.11
CA ILE A 351 24.50 -0.55 -4.23
C ILE A 351 24.16 -0.85 -5.69
N ASN A 352 23.58 -2.01 -5.96
CA ASN A 352 23.30 -2.47 -7.33
C ASN A 352 22.27 -3.60 -7.33
N THR A 353 21.78 -3.93 -8.51
CA THR A 353 20.76 -4.95 -8.72
C THR A 353 21.31 -6.37 -8.62
N SER A 354 20.57 -7.24 -7.95
CA SER A 354 20.73 -8.69 -7.88
C SER A 354 19.57 -9.42 -8.57
N PHE A 355 19.82 -10.66 -8.98
CA PHE A 355 18.90 -11.48 -9.73
C PHE A 355 18.77 -12.88 -9.14
N ARG A 356 17.54 -13.40 -9.14
CA ARG A 356 17.22 -14.78 -8.74
C ARG A 356 16.21 -15.39 -9.71
N GLY A 357 16.32 -16.69 -9.93
CA GLY A 357 15.49 -17.47 -10.85
C GLY A 357 14.25 -18.08 -10.21
N GLU A 358 14.06 -17.90 -8.91
CA GLU A 358 12.90 -18.39 -8.15
C GLU A 358 11.59 -17.67 -8.52
N ASP A 359 10.44 -18.32 -8.33
CA ASP A 359 9.14 -17.69 -8.63
C ASP A 359 8.93 -16.44 -7.75
N SER A 360 8.49 -15.34 -8.36
CA SER A 360 8.19 -14.12 -7.61
C SER A 360 6.95 -14.27 -6.72
N ASP A 361 7.04 -13.76 -5.51
CA ASP A 361 5.94 -13.71 -4.54
C ASP A 361 5.93 -12.36 -3.80
N ALA A 362 5.16 -12.25 -2.71
CA ALA A 362 5.04 -11.01 -1.95
C ALA A 362 6.35 -10.57 -1.24
N MET A 363 7.39 -11.42 -1.18
CA MET A 363 8.67 -11.21 -0.50
C MET A 363 9.91 -11.58 -1.34
N HIS A 364 9.72 -12.14 -2.54
CA HIS A 364 10.78 -12.53 -3.47
C HIS A 364 10.54 -11.94 -4.86
N LEU A 365 11.58 -11.31 -5.43
CA LEU A 365 11.59 -10.80 -6.79
C LEU A 365 12.70 -11.47 -7.60
N ASN A 366 12.47 -11.60 -8.91
CA ASN A 366 13.52 -12.06 -9.83
C ASN A 366 14.63 -11.03 -10.02
N GLN A 367 14.34 -9.76 -9.73
CA GLN A 367 15.23 -8.63 -9.81
C GLN A 367 14.95 -7.71 -8.62
N PHE A 368 15.97 -7.37 -7.85
CA PHE A 368 15.85 -6.52 -6.67
C PHE A 368 17.15 -5.74 -6.44
N ASP A 369 17.09 -4.61 -5.76
CA ASP A 369 18.27 -3.82 -5.45
C ASP A 369 18.87 -4.20 -4.09
N HIS A 370 20.20 -4.31 -4.07
CA HIS A 370 20.97 -4.79 -2.93
C HIS A 370 21.95 -3.73 -2.46
N VAL A 371 21.94 -3.44 -1.16
CA VAL A 371 23.06 -2.76 -0.49
C VAL A 371 23.90 -3.85 0.16
N GLU A 372 25.10 -4.10 -0.36
CA GLU A 372 26.04 -5.03 0.25
C GLU A 372 27.30 -4.32 0.73
N CYS A 373 27.83 -4.79 1.85
CA CYS A 373 29.09 -4.34 2.40
C CYS A 373 29.90 -5.52 2.93
N GLU A 374 31.21 -5.45 2.79
CA GLU A 374 32.17 -6.35 3.41
C GLU A 374 33.21 -5.50 4.14
N LEU A 375 33.49 -5.82 5.40
CA LEU A 375 34.43 -5.09 6.25
C LEU A 375 35.57 -5.97 6.75
N ALA A 376 36.70 -5.33 7.06
CA ALA A 376 37.84 -5.95 7.73
C ALA A 376 37.54 -6.01 9.24
N GLY A 377 37.16 -7.17 9.76
CA GLY A 377 36.69 -7.26 11.14
C GLY A 377 35.89 -8.51 11.46
N ASP A 378 35.52 -8.61 12.72
CA ASP A 378 34.76 -9.73 13.27
C ASP A 378 33.25 -9.57 13.19
N PHE A 379 32.55 -10.65 13.52
CA PHE A 379 31.09 -10.72 13.54
C PHE A 379 30.43 -9.58 14.33
N ASP A 380 30.93 -9.25 15.53
CA ASP A 380 30.34 -8.23 16.39
C ASP A 380 30.56 -6.81 15.84
N GLN A 381 31.73 -6.55 15.26
CA GLN A 381 32.00 -5.33 14.50
C GLN A 381 31.05 -5.21 13.30
N GLY A 382 30.85 -6.31 12.58
CA GLY A 382 29.88 -6.40 11.48
C GLY A 382 28.48 -5.99 11.91
N ILE A 383 27.93 -6.63 12.95
CA ILE A 383 26.60 -6.30 13.48
C ILE A 383 26.52 -4.82 13.87
N SER A 384 27.53 -4.31 14.58
CA SER A 384 27.51 -2.91 15.03
C SER A 384 27.48 -1.91 13.87
N VAL A 385 28.18 -2.18 12.77
CA VAL A 385 28.16 -1.32 11.58
C VAL A 385 26.84 -1.48 10.81
N ALA A 386 26.33 -2.71 10.66
CA ALA A 386 25.06 -2.99 10.00
C ALA A 386 23.85 -2.36 10.71
N GLU A 387 23.83 -2.36 12.05
CA GLU A 387 22.80 -1.67 12.85
C GLU A 387 22.81 -0.17 12.58
N ARG A 388 24.01 0.44 12.54
CA ARG A 388 24.17 1.88 12.27
C ARG A 388 23.74 2.24 10.84
N ASP A 389 24.07 1.42 9.86
CA ASP A 389 23.61 1.59 8.46
C ASP A 389 22.08 1.56 8.39
N THR A 390 21.47 0.53 9.00
CA THR A 390 20.01 0.38 9.09
C THR A 390 19.34 1.59 9.74
N ILE A 391 19.93 2.11 10.83
CA ILE A 391 19.41 3.29 11.55
C ILE A 391 19.49 4.55 10.68
N GLU A 392 20.63 4.79 10.03
CA GLU A 392 20.80 5.96 9.16
C GLU A 392 19.82 5.90 7.97
N ALA A 393 19.61 4.71 7.40
CA ALA A 393 18.61 4.45 6.36
C ALA A 393 17.16 4.67 6.84
N SER A 394 16.91 4.55 8.15
CA SER A 394 15.59 4.62 8.78
C SER A 394 15.19 6.04 9.24
N VAL A 395 16.02 7.07 9.01
CA VAL A 395 15.72 8.43 9.48
C VAL A 395 14.59 9.07 8.67
N GLY A 396 13.38 9.04 9.24
CA GLY A 396 12.16 9.62 8.67
C GLY A 396 10.97 9.42 9.62
N THR A 397 10.10 10.42 9.75
CA THR A 397 9.12 10.49 10.86
C THR A 397 7.86 9.64 10.62
N THR A 398 7.95 8.32 10.83
CA THR A 398 6.77 7.48 11.03
C THR A 398 6.82 6.78 12.40
N GLU A 399 5.66 6.37 12.90
CA GLU A 399 5.50 5.78 14.24
C GLU A 399 6.31 4.47 14.42
N HIS A 400 6.37 3.63 13.39
CA HIS A 400 7.11 2.35 13.49
C HIS A 400 8.63 2.54 13.39
N LEU A 401 9.10 3.52 12.60
CA LEU A 401 10.51 3.92 12.59
C LEU A 401 10.93 4.47 13.96
N THR A 402 10.04 5.25 14.59
CA THR A 402 10.24 5.74 15.97
C THR A 402 10.33 4.58 16.96
N ALA A 403 9.43 3.60 16.88
CA ALA A 403 9.45 2.42 17.74
C ALA A 403 10.75 1.58 17.58
N PHE A 404 11.27 1.45 16.35
CA PHE A 404 12.55 0.79 16.09
C PHE A 404 13.72 1.54 16.75
N LEU A 405 13.76 2.87 16.61
CA LEU A 405 14.77 3.71 17.27
C LEU A 405 14.66 3.65 18.81
N GLU A 406 13.45 3.64 19.35
CA GLU A 406 13.22 3.47 20.79
C GLU A 406 13.65 2.09 21.28
N LEU A 407 13.42 1.02 20.50
CA LEU A 407 13.94 -0.31 20.81
C LEU A 407 15.47 -0.29 20.89
N TYR A 408 16.13 0.25 19.86
CA TYR A 408 17.60 0.40 19.83
C TYR A 408 18.12 1.20 21.03
N GLN A 409 17.48 2.32 21.38
CA GLN A 409 17.87 3.16 22.52
C GLN A 409 17.65 2.46 23.88
N ARG A 410 16.54 1.73 24.05
CA ARG A 410 16.23 1.00 25.29
C ARG A 410 17.23 -0.13 25.56
N HIS A 411 17.84 -0.67 24.51
CA HIS A 411 18.82 -1.75 24.58
C HIS A 411 20.27 -1.25 24.46
N ASP A 412 20.56 -0.06 25.00
CA ASP A 412 21.92 0.52 25.05
C ASP A 412 22.57 0.62 23.67
N GLN A 413 21.80 1.09 22.68
CA GLN A 413 22.23 1.26 21.29
C GLN A 413 22.67 -0.07 20.66
N LYS A 414 21.91 -1.14 20.91
CA LYS A 414 22.06 -2.46 20.30
C LYS A 414 20.70 -3.08 20.08
N LEU A 415 20.48 -3.78 18.98
CA LEU A 415 19.24 -4.54 18.80
C LEU A 415 19.31 -5.86 19.59
N PRO A 416 18.16 -6.38 20.06
CA PRO A 416 18.15 -7.68 20.74
C PRO A 416 18.64 -8.79 19.79
N ARG A 417 19.25 -9.82 20.37
CA ARG A 417 19.79 -10.98 19.66
C ARG A 417 19.28 -12.26 20.29
N ILE A 418 19.03 -13.27 19.47
CA ILE A 418 18.61 -14.61 19.89
C ILE A 418 19.26 -15.65 18.97
N THR A 419 19.76 -16.73 19.53
CA THR A 419 20.32 -17.85 18.75
C THR A 419 19.22 -18.70 18.11
N LEU A 420 19.54 -19.55 17.13
CA LEU A 420 18.56 -20.47 16.52
C LEU A 420 18.01 -21.51 17.53
N GLU A 421 18.64 -21.72 18.68
CA GLU A 421 18.23 -22.71 19.68
C GLU A 421 17.28 -22.18 20.75
N GLU A 422 17.52 -20.96 21.21
CA GLU A 422 16.73 -20.32 22.27
C GLU A 422 15.22 -20.22 21.98
N PRO A 423 14.74 -19.95 20.74
CA PRO A 423 13.32 -19.85 20.46
C PRO A 423 12.54 -21.15 20.70
N LEU A 424 13.21 -22.31 20.75
CA LEU A 424 12.53 -23.58 21.09
C LEU A 424 11.93 -23.58 22.50
N GLY A 425 12.46 -22.75 23.40
CA GLY A 425 11.98 -22.61 24.77
C GLY A 425 10.87 -21.58 24.93
N LEU A 426 10.54 -20.81 23.89
CA LEU A 426 9.53 -19.76 23.95
C LEU A 426 8.11 -20.34 23.84
N PRO A 427 7.17 -19.97 24.73
CA PRO A 427 5.81 -20.55 24.76
C PRO A 427 4.99 -20.26 23.50
N GLU A 428 5.28 -19.19 22.78
CA GLU A 428 4.63 -18.84 21.52
C GLU A 428 5.14 -19.64 20.31
N MET A 429 6.30 -20.30 20.42
CA MET A 429 6.91 -21.05 19.32
C MET A 429 6.33 -22.47 19.26
N ASP A 430 5.96 -22.92 18.06
CA ASP A 430 5.37 -24.24 17.84
C ASP A 430 6.04 -24.96 16.65
N GLN A 431 5.57 -26.17 16.32
CA GLN A 431 6.17 -26.98 15.25
C GLN A 431 6.11 -26.31 13.86
N THR A 432 5.18 -25.40 13.61
CA THR A 432 5.04 -24.69 12.33
C THR A 432 6.10 -23.61 12.14
N CYS A 433 6.79 -23.21 13.22
CA CYS A 433 7.85 -22.21 13.20
C CYS A 433 9.18 -22.72 12.62
N TRP A 434 9.27 -24.02 12.30
CA TRP A 434 10.53 -24.66 11.91
C TRP A 434 10.34 -25.54 10.67
N LYS A 435 11.35 -25.60 9.83
CA LYS A 435 11.47 -26.58 8.74
C LYS A 435 12.89 -27.14 8.69
N TYR A 436 13.06 -28.39 8.26
CA TYR A 436 14.38 -28.93 7.97
C TYR A 436 14.79 -28.52 6.55
N VAL A 437 16.09 -28.25 6.36
CA VAL A 437 16.65 -27.88 5.04
C VAL A 437 16.34 -28.96 4.01
N VAL A 438 16.55 -30.22 4.41
CA VAL A 438 16.10 -31.40 3.66
C VAL A 438 14.87 -31.95 4.38
N PRO A 439 13.72 -32.12 3.69
CA PRO A 439 12.49 -32.62 4.31
C PRO A 439 12.74 -33.89 5.12
N ASP A 440 12.28 -33.87 6.37
CA ASP A 440 12.39 -34.97 7.35
C ASP A 440 13.82 -35.43 7.71
N ASN A 441 14.86 -34.65 7.36
CA ASN A 441 16.24 -35.01 7.64
C ASN A 441 16.95 -33.99 8.54
N LYS A 442 16.97 -34.29 9.84
CA LYS A 442 17.59 -33.44 10.88
C LYS A 442 19.09 -33.24 10.72
N ALA A 443 19.79 -34.13 10.00
CA ALA A 443 21.24 -34.04 9.84
C ALA A 443 21.67 -32.83 9.01
N HIS A 444 20.75 -32.25 8.22
CA HIS A 444 21.01 -31.11 7.35
C HIS A 444 20.68 -29.76 8.01
N GLY A 445 20.35 -29.78 9.31
CA GLY A 445 19.95 -28.60 10.05
C GLY A 445 18.53 -28.15 9.74
N ARG A 446 18.15 -27.08 10.44
CA ARG A 446 16.82 -26.48 10.37
C ARG A 446 16.89 -24.99 10.07
N THR A 447 15.81 -24.46 9.55
CA THR A 447 15.57 -23.02 9.43
C THR A 447 14.28 -22.65 10.13
N ILE A 448 14.19 -21.38 10.49
CA ILE A 448 12.94 -20.79 10.95
C ILE A 448 12.02 -20.55 9.74
N THR A 449 10.72 -20.70 9.93
CA THR A 449 9.74 -20.34 8.90
C THR A 449 9.31 -18.88 9.07
N ARG A 450 8.67 -18.30 8.05
CA ARG A 450 8.06 -16.96 8.14
C ARG A 450 7.14 -16.80 9.36
N ALA A 451 6.38 -17.85 9.72
CA ALA A 451 5.55 -17.83 10.91
C ALA A 451 6.37 -17.73 12.21
N GLY A 452 7.53 -18.40 12.26
CA GLY A 452 8.49 -18.26 13.36
C GLY A 452 9.14 -16.88 13.41
N GLU A 453 9.59 -16.35 12.27
CA GLU A 453 10.18 -15.00 12.19
C GLU A 453 9.21 -13.94 12.70
N GLN A 454 7.95 -13.99 12.26
CA GLN A 454 6.92 -13.05 12.69
C GLN A 454 6.68 -13.11 14.21
N LYS A 455 6.70 -14.30 14.82
CA LYS A 455 6.60 -14.46 16.27
C LYS A 455 7.82 -13.87 16.99
N LEU A 456 9.03 -14.07 16.46
CA LEU A 456 10.25 -13.48 17.02
C LEU A 456 10.23 -11.95 16.96
N ILE A 457 9.87 -11.38 15.81
CA ILE A 457 9.72 -9.92 15.64
C ILE A 457 8.75 -9.36 16.69
N GLN A 458 7.60 -10.02 16.89
CA GLN A 458 6.61 -9.61 17.89
C GLN A 458 7.14 -9.75 19.33
N HIS A 459 7.80 -10.87 19.65
CA HIS A 459 8.36 -11.13 20.98
C HIS A 459 9.33 -10.03 21.43
N PHE A 460 10.19 -9.57 20.52
CA PHE A 460 11.19 -8.56 20.79
C PHE A 460 10.71 -7.12 20.54
N GLY A 461 9.43 -6.93 20.23
CA GLY A 461 8.83 -5.59 20.10
C GLY A 461 9.18 -4.86 18.81
N GLY A 462 9.52 -5.58 17.74
CA GLY A 462 9.57 -5.04 16.37
C GLY A 462 10.82 -5.36 15.56
N ALA A 463 11.93 -5.75 16.21
CA ALA A 463 13.15 -6.18 15.52
C ALA A 463 14.01 -7.10 16.38
N VAL A 464 14.73 -8.04 15.77
CA VAL A 464 15.68 -8.95 16.45
C VAL A 464 16.69 -9.55 15.47
N TRP A 465 17.92 -9.76 15.92
CA TRP A 465 18.89 -10.60 15.23
C TRP A 465 18.70 -12.07 15.59
N LEU A 466 18.49 -12.92 14.59
CA LEU A 466 18.56 -14.38 14.73
C LEU A 466 19.96 -14.85 14.36
N THR A 467 20.70 -15.47 15.28
CA THR A 467 22.11 -15.84 15.11
C THR A 467 22.35 -17.35 15.23
N GLU A 468 23.57 -17.78 14.91
CA GLU A 468 24.03 -19.17 15.13
C GLU A 468 23.16 -20.21 14.40
N MET A 469 22.97 -19.98 13.09
CA MET A 469 22.24 -20.91 12.24
C MET A 469 22.97 -22.25 12.13
N ASP A 470 22.24 -23.31 11.83
CA ASP A 470 22.86 -24.58 11.46
C ASP A 470 23.67 -24.37 10.18
N HIS A 471 24.93 -24.81 10.13
CA HIS A 471 25.84 -24.44 9.04
C HIS A 471 25.34 -24.89 7.66
N LEU A 472 24.79 -26.11 7.59
CA LEU A 472 24.16 -26.65 6.36
C LEU A 472 22.85 -25.96 5.94
N SER A 473 22.34 -25.01 6.73
CA SER A 473 21.15 -24.23 6.39
C SER A 473 21.46 -22.86 5.80
N VAL A 474 22.75 -22.50 5.67
CA VAL A 474 23.21 -21.22 5.13
C VAL A 474 24.30 -21.46 4.08
N PRO A 475 24.72 -20.46 3.29
CA PRO A 475 25.74 -20.68 2.26
C PRO A 475 27.12 -21.09 2.82
N PHE A 476 27.85 -21.91 2.07
CA PHE A 476 29.12 -22.54 2.46
C PHE A 476 30.23 -21.55 2.89
N TYR A 477 30.16 -20.29 2.49
CA TYR A 477 31.18 -19.29 2.80
C TYR A 477 31.10 -18.77 4.25
N GLN A 478 30.02 -19.08 4.96
CA GLN A 478 29.78 -18.62 6.33
C GLN A 478 30.71 -19.35 7.30
N ALA A 479 31.53 -18.59 8.04
CA ALA A 479 32.50 -19.12 8.98
C ALA A 479 31.85 -20.01 10.03
N TYR A 480 32.57 -21.04 10.48
CA TYR A 480 32.10 -21.86 11.59
C TYR A 480 32.12 -21.07 12.91
N LEU A 481 31.09 -21.27 13.74
CA LEU A 481 31.10 -20.77 15.11
C LEU A 481 32.22 -21.44 15.91
N ASP A 482 32.32 -22.76 15.75
CA ASP A 482 33.35 -23.63 16.31
C ASP A 482 33.98 -24.48 15.19
N SER A 483 35.27 -24.26 14.92
CA SER A 483 36.07 -25.01 13.94
C SER A 483 36.31 -26.48 14.33
N ALA A 484 35.88 -26.94 15.52
CA ALA A 484 35.93 -28.36 15.86
C ALA A 484 34.63 -29.10 15.49
N SER A 485 33.47 -28.47 15.66
CA SER A 485 32.17 -29.11 15.43
C SER A 485 31.66 -28.96 14.01
N HIS A 486 32.00 -27.85 13.35
CA HIS A 486 31.49 -27.47 12.02
C HIS A 486 29.95 -27.50 11.90
N SER A 487 29.23 -27.34 13.02
CA SER A 487 27.77 -27.54 13.07
C SER A 487 26.97 -26.24 12.95
N LYS A 488 27.56 -25.11 13.33
CA LYS A 488 26.91 -23.80 13.41
C LYS A 488 27.71 -22.76 12.64
N ALA A 489 27.01 -21.79 12.05
CA ALA A 489 27.60 -20.67 11.31
C ALA A 489 27.65 -19.38 12.14
N ARG A 490 28.69 -18.57 11.95
CA ARG A 490 28.81 -17.18 12.43
C ARG A 490 28.07 -16.24 11.49
N CYS A 491 26.76 -16.38 11.44
CA CYS A 491 25.86 -15.55 10.66
C CYS A 491 24.70 -15.02 11.50
N ALA A 492 24.02 -14.01 10.96
CA ALA A 492 22.84 -13.42 11.56
C ALA A 492 21.86 -12.92 10.51
N ASP A 493 20.57 -13.10 10.79
CA ASP A 493 19.49 -12.49 10.03
C ASP A 493 18.82 -11.42 10.89
N LEU A 494 18.75 -10.19 10.40
CA LEU A 494 18.03 -9.11 11.05
C LEU A 494 16.56 -9.16 10.61
N LEU A 495 15.71 -9.53 11.55
CA LEU A 495 14.27 -9.70 11.34
C LEU A 495 13.54 -8.44 11.79
N PHE A 496 12.78 -7.81 10.89
CA PHE A 496 11.80 -6.75 11.18
C PHE A 496 10.81 -6.58 10.02
N GLY A 497 9.69 -5.91 10.29
CA GLY A 497 8.61 -5.80 9.31
C GLY A 497 8.07 -7.18 8.91
N ASN A 498 8.25 -7.55 7.64
CA ASN A 498 7.67 -8.79 7.09
C ASN A 498 8.55 -10.04 7.24
N GLY A 499 9.76 -9.92 7.79
CA GLY A 499 10.69 -11.05 8.01
C GLY A 499 12.15 -10.61 8.00
N GLU A 500 13.02 -11.43 7.41
CA GLU A 500 14.42 -11.07 7.12
C GLU A 500 14.53 -9.90 6.13
N VAL A 501 15.22 -8.84 6.53
CA VAL A 501 15.55 -7.68 5.67
C VAL A 501 17.04 -7.57 5.38
N LEU A 502 17.89 -8.02 6.31
CA LEU A 502 19.35 -7.97 6.20
C LEU A 502 19.96 -9.30 6.69
N GLY A 503 20.79 -9.92 5.86
CA GLY A 503 21.58 -11.11 6.20
C GLY A 503 23.06 -10.77 6.35
N LEU A 504 23.70 -11.21 7.44
CA LEU A 504 25.08 -10.90 7.82
C LEU A 504 25.89 -12.17 8.10
N GLY A 505 27.18 -12.14 7.80
CA GLY A 505 28.05 -13.31 7.92
C GLY A 505 29.53 -12.99 8.08
N GLU A 506 30.20 -13.63 9.05
CA GLU A 506 31.66 -13.71 9.09
C GLU A 506 32.15 -14.76 8.07
N ARG A 507 33.26 -14.49 7.37
CA ARG A 507 33.78 -15.39 6.33
C ARG A 507 34.89 -16.27 6.86
N HIS A 508 35.02 -17.48 6.33
CA HIS A 508 36.15 -18.35 6.63
C HIS A 508 37.48 -17.63 6.35
N VAL A 509 38.42 -17.72 7.30
CA VAL A 509 39.73 -17.07 7.20
C VAL A 509 40.67 -17.88 6.31
N SER A 510 40.70 -19.19 6.52
CA SER A 510 41.61 -20.12 5.84
C SER A 510 40.95 -20.82 4.65
N SER A 511 41.76 -21.21 3.66
CA SER A 511 41.26 -22.02 2.54
C SER A 511 40.85 -23.43 2.98
N GLU A 512 41.45 -23.97 4.03
CA GLU A 512 41.16 -25.32 4.53
C GLU A 512 39.73 -25.44 5.05
N GLU A 513 39.27 -24.48 5.87
CA GLU A 513 37.88 -24.47 6.34
C GLU A 513 36.88 -24.33 5.18
N VAL A 514 37.22 -23.54 4.15
CA VAL A 514 36.38 -23.43 2.95
C VAL A 514 36.30 -24.76 2.19
N ARG A 515 37.40 -25.53 2.09
CA ARG A 515 37.35 -26.87 1.45
C ARG A 515 36.42 -27.82 2.20
N ILE A 516 36.47 -27.81 3.53
CA ILE A 516 35.57 -28.60 4.37
C ILE A 516 34.11 -28.18 4.13
N ALA A 517 33.83 -26.88 4.12
CA ALA A 517 32.50 -26.36 3.85
C ALA A 517 32.01 -26.73 2.44
N LEU A 518 32.82 -26.54 1.40
CA LEU A 518 32.48 -26.93 0.03
C LEU A 518 32.11 -28.42 -0.05
N GLN A 519 32.86 -29.29 0.63
CA GLN A 519 32.56 -30.72 0.70
C GLN A 519 31.24 -31.00 1.43
N GLN A 520 30.99 -30.36 2.57
CA GLN A 520 29.75 -30.52 3.36
C GLN A 520 28.50 -30.07 2.60
N HIS A 521 28.62 -28.99 1.82
CA HIS A 521 27.53 -28.41 1.04
C HIS A 521 27.34 -29.07 -0.34
N GLU A 522 28.15 -30.08 -0.67
CA GLU A 522 28.17 -30.78 -1.97
C GLU A 522 28.48 -29.84 -3.15
N VAL A 523 29.31 -28.81 -2.91
CA VAL A 523 29.71 -27.82 -3.91
C VAL A 523 31.08 -28.19 -4.51
N PRO A 524 31.22 -28.28 -5.85
CA PRO A 524 32.50 -28.63 -6.47
C PRO A 524 33.60 -27.59 -6.21
N GLU A 525 34.71 -28.02 -5.60
CA GLU A 525 35.87 -27.16 -5.30
C GLU A 525 36.45 -26.45 -6.53
N GLU A 526 36.51 -27.15 -7.68
CA GLU A 526 37.04 -26.64 -8.94
C GLU A 526 36.41 -25.29 -9.34
N SER A 527 35.11 -25.12 -9.09
CA SER A 527 34.36 -23.90 -9.41
C SER A 527 34.76 -22.69 -8.54
N TYR A 528 35.38 -22.95 -7.38
CA TYR A 528 35.75 -21.96 -6.38
C TYR A 528 37.26 -21.91 -6.11
N LYS A 529 38.07 -22.49 -6.99
CA LYS A 529 39.54 -22.48 -6.84
C LYS A 529 40.10 -21.06 -6.63
N TRP A 530 39.60 -20.07 -7.38
CA TRP A 530 40.00 -18.67 -7.25
C TRP A 530 39.68 -18.09 -5.85
N TYR A 531 38.59 -18.55 -5.20
CA TYR A 531 38.16 -18.13 -3.87
C TYR A 531 39.03 -18.74 -2.76
N LEU A 532 39.58 -19.93 -3.00
CA LEU A 532 40.61 -20.55 -2.16
C LEU A 532 41.96 -19.87 -2.35
N ASP A 533 42.38 -19.66 -3.60
CA ASP A 533 43.66 -19.05 -3.96
C ASP A 533 43.80 -17.65 -3.34
N MET A 534 42.74 -16.84 -3.32
CA MET A 534 42.81 -15.50 -2.71
C MET A 534 43.04 -15.53 -1.19
N ARG A 535 42.61 -16.59 -0.50
CA ARG A 535 42.87 -16.79 0.94
C ARG A 535 44.29 -17.29 1.18
N ASP A 536 44.76 -18.19 0.33
CA ASP A 536 46.14 -18.69 0.39
C ASP A 536 47.16 -17.55 0.16
N GLN A 537 46.81 -16.56 -0.67
CA GLN A 537 47.66 -15.38 -0.90
C GLN A 537 47.67 -14.39 0.28
N LYS A 538 46.52 -14.19 0.91
CA LYS A 538 46.35 -13.27 2.04
C LYS A 538 45.20 -13.78 2.87
N GLU A 539 45.45 -14.29 4.07
CA GLU A 539 44.40 -14.58 5.04
C GLU A 539 43.88 -13.27 5.65
N MET A 540 42.57 -13.19 5.89
CA MET A 540 41.93 -12.00 6.43
C MET A 540 40.60 -12.40 7.02
N ARG A 541 40.33 -11.87 8.21
CA ARG A 541 39.02 -11.96 8.86
C ARG A 541 38.13 -10.86 8.33
N THR A 542 37.04 -11.24 7.69
CA THR A 542 36.06 -10.29 7.14
C THR A 542 34.67 -10.70 7.56
N THR A 543 33.80 -9.69 7.64
CA THR A 543 32.37 -9.87 7.88
C THR A 543 31.63 -8.98 6.90
N GLY A 544 30.53 -9.46 6.34
CA GLY A 544 29.73 -8.66 5.44
C GLY A 544 28.25 -8.94 5.57
N TRP A 545 27.45 -8.11 4.92
CA TRP A 545 26.02 -8.23 4.89
C TRP A 545 25.45 -7.76 3.57
N GLY A 546 24.21 -8.18 3.30
CA GLY A 546 23.37 -7.70 2.22
C GLY A 546 22.01 -7.26 2.77
N THR A 547 21.50 -6.14 2.28
CA THR A 547 20.17 -5.61 2.63
C THR A 547 19.31 -5.50 1.38
N GLY A 548 18.18 -6.20 1.36
CA GLY A 548 17.21 -6.11 0.27
C GLY A 548 16.41 -4.82 0.36
N ILE A 549 16.59 -3.91 -0.61
CA ILE A 549 16.01 -2.57 -0.56
C ILE A 549 14.49 -2.62 -0.57
N GLU A 550 13.88 -3.49 -1.37
CA GLU A 550 12.41 -3.59 -1.51
C GLU A 550 11.77 -4.11 -0.23
N ARG A 551 12.42 -5.04 0.48
CA ARG A 551 11.95 -5.51 1.79
C ARG A 551 12.06 -4.41 2.84
N PHE A 552 13.15 -3.64 2.83
CA PHE A 552 13.32 -2.48 3.69
C PHE A 552 12.23 -1.42 3.41
N LEU A 553 11.98 -1.11 2.13
CA LEU A 553 10.94 -0.16 1.75
C LEU A 553 9.54 -0.68 2.11
N ALA A 554 9.25 -1.96 1.94
CA ALA A 554 8.00 -2.57 2.37
C ALA A 554 7.71 -2.35 3.85
N TRP A 555 8.74 -2.46 4.69
CA TRP A 555 8.65 -2.06 6.08
C TRP A 555 8.36 -0.56 6.25
N VAL A 556 9.11 0.33 5.59
CA VAL A 556 8.96 1.80 5.68
C VAL A 556 7.55 2.27 5.29
N PHE A 557 6.96 1.69 4.24
CA PHE A 557 5.63 2.06 3.77
C PHE A 557 4.50 1.27 4.44
N ARG A 558 4.82 0.31 5.32
CA ARG A 558 3.86 -0.67 5.87
C ARG A 558 3.05 -1.35 4.77
N HIS A 559 3.74 -1.87 3.78
CA HIS A 559 3.16 -2.52 2.61
C HIS A 559 3.55 -4.00 2.58
N ASP A 560 2.63 -4.84 2.12
CA ASP A 560 2.72 -6.29 2.33
C ASP A 560 3.22 -7.08 1.11
N ASP A 561 3.40 -6.42 -0.04
CA ASP A 561 3.76 -7.07 -1.30
C ASP A 561 4.88 -6.31 -2.04
N ILE A 562 6.07 -6.92 -2.17
CA ILE A 562 7.21 -6.29 -2.84
C ILE A 562 7.08 -6.21 -4.37
N ARG A 563 5.99 -6.69 -4.96
CA ARG A 563 5.74 -6.59 -6.41
C ARG A 563 5.09 -5.28 -6.84
N ASP A 564 4.48 -4.53 -5.92
CA ASP A 564 3.83 -3.24 -6.22
C ASP A 564 4.81 -2.05 -6.37
N TRP A 565 6.12 -2.35 -6.37
CA TRP A 565 7.21 -1.36 -6.36
C TRP A 565 7.75 -1.08 -7.75
N TRP A 566 7.26 -1.82 -8.75
CA TRP A 566 7.71 -1.82 -10.14
C TRP A 566 6.56 -1.66 -11.12
#